data_AF-A0A9P3GFA4-F1
#
_entry.id   AF-A0A9P3GFA4-F1
#
_cell.length_a   1.000
_cell.length_b   1.000
_cell.length_c   1.000
_cell.angle_alpha   90.00
_cell.angle_beta   90.00
_cell.angle_gamma   90.00
#
_symmetry.space_group_name_H-M   'P 1'
#
loop_
_entity.id
_entity.type
_entity.pdbx_description
1 polymer ?
#
loop_
_entity_poly.entity_id
_entity_poly.type
_entity_poly.pdbx_seq_one_letter_code
_entity_poly.pdbx_strand_id
1 'polypeptide(L)'
;MASCDDIAPLGTDGGLFSDYTNIIASALVIYEHSITFSQEMRVIWQRRRTLVSAIFLINRYNILCSAVIVLLLGTHAIENATIQYIAKCP
;
A
#
# COMPACT_ATOMS: atom_id res chain seq x y z
N MET A 1 14.52 33.31 9.64
CA MET A 1 13.29 33.09 8.87
C MET A 1 13.51 31.78 8.12
N ALA A 2 13.03 30.66 8.67
CA ALA A 2 13.20 29.35 8.02
C ALA A 2 12.18 29.27 6.89
N SER A 3 12.65 29.00 5.67
CA SER A 3 11.81 28.85 4.48
C SER A 3 10.99 27.58 4.62
N CYS A 4 9.78 27.53 4.05
CA CYS A 4 8.94 26.32 4.03
C CYS A 4 9.56 25.17 3.22
N ASP A 5 10.75 25.36 2.67
CA ASP A 5 11.57 24.34 2.01
C ASP A 5 12.21 23.34 3.00
N ASP A 6 12.30 23.68 4.30
CA ASP A 6 13.00 22.86 5.31
C ASP A 6 12.11 21.81 6.01
N ILE A 7 10.85 21.63 5.57
CA ILE A 7 9.94 20.59 6.09
C ILE A 7 9.65 19.59 4.99
N ALA A 8 10.70 18.98 4.44
CA ALA A 8 10.57 17.58 4.09
C ALA A 8 10.77 16.80 5.40
N PRO A 9 9.76 16.11 5.96
CA PRO A 9 10.13 14.94 6.73
C PRO A 9 10.84 14.04 5.71
N LEU A 10 12.11 13.74 5.98
CA LEU A 10 13.03 12.97 5.12
C LEU A 10 13.84 13.86 4.16
N GLY A 11 14.96 14.37 4.66
CA GLY A 11 16.03 14.89 3.83
C GLY A 11 16.48 13.84 2.80
N THR A 12 16.82 14.35 1.61
CA THR A 12 17.10 13.65 0.34
C THR A 12 15.87 13.41 -0.53
N ASP A 13 15.81 14.14 -1.63
CA ASP A 13 14.78 14.19 -2.68
C ASP A 13 14.33 12.80 -3.20
N GLY A 14 15.14 11.76 -2.95
CA GLY A 14 14.82 10.37 -3.28
C GLY A 14 13.87 9.66 -2.30
N GLY A 15 13.79 10.08 -1.03
CA GLY A 15 12.95 9.42 -0.01
C GLY A 15 11.45 9.60 -0.27
N LEU A 16 11.04 10.85 -0.54
CA LEU A 16 9.64 11.19 -0.82
C LEU A 16 9.11 10.46 -2.07
N PHE A 17 9.90 10.46 -3.15
CA PHE A 17 9.57 9.74 -4.39
C PHE A 17 9.43 8.23 -4.14
N SER A 18 10.30 7.65 -3.31
CA SER A 18 10.24 6.24 -2.92
C SER A 18 8.94 5.92 -2.17
N ASP A 19 8.52 6.78 -1.24
CA ASP A 19 7.31 6.57 -0.44
C ASP A 19 6.03 6.64 -1.30
N TYR A 20 5.92 7.65 -2.17
CA TYR A 20 4.80 7.75 -3.11
C TYR A 20 4.75 6.55 -4.07
N THR A 21 5.91 6.16 -4.60
CA THR A 21 5.99 5.00 -5.50
C THR A 21 5.58 3.72 -4.79
N ASN A 22 5.96 3.55 -3.52
CA ASN A 22 5.59 2.38 -2.72
C ASN A 22 4.07 2.30 -2.47
N ILE A 23 3.42 3.44 -2.19
CA ILE A 23 1.96 3.50 -2.02
C ILE A 23 1.24 3.19 -3.33
N ILE A 24 1.68 3.78 -4.44
CA ILE A 24 1.08 3.54 -5.77
C ILE A 24 1.26 2.08 -6.17
N ALA A 25 2.45 1.51 -5.95
CA ALA A 25 2.72 0.10 -6.22
C ALA A 25 1.85 -0.82 -5.36
N SER A 26 1.70 -0.51 -4.07
CA SER A 26 0.84 -1.28 -3.15
C SER A 26 -0.63 -1.21 -3.55
N ALA A 27 -1.13 -0.03 -3.95
CA ALA A 27 -2.49 0.15 -4.45
C ALA A 27 -2.74 -0.64 -5.75
N LEU A 28 -1.78 -0.61 -6.68
CA LEU A 28 -1.84 -1.37 -7.92
C LEU A 28 -1.87 -2.89 -7.65
N VAL A 29 -1.03 -3.37 -6.73
CA VAL A 29 -1.02 -4.77 -6.29
C VAL A 29 -2.39 -5.17 -5.75
N ILE A 30 -2.99 -4.36 -4.87
CA ILE A 30 -4.33 -4.64 -4.31
C ILE A 30 -5.39 -4.69 -5.42
N TYR A 31 -5.33 -3.76 -6.37
CA TYR A 31 -6.27 -3.69 -7.50
C TYR A 31 -6.18 -4.94 -8.39
N GLU A 32 -4.98 -5.27 -8.87
CA GLU A 32 -4.71 -6.46 -9.70
C GLU A 32 -5.10 -7.77 -8.99
N HIS A 33 -4.87 -7.82 -7.68
CA HIS A 33 -5.27 -8.98 -6.88
C HIS A 33 -6.80 -9.09 -6.73
N SER A 34 -7.50 -7.96 -6.59
CA SER A 34 -8.97 -7.92 -6.42
C SER A 34 -9.71 -8.35 -7.67
N ILE A 35 -9.25 -7.92 -8.86
CA ILE A 35 -9.87 -8.30 -10.14
C ILE A 35 -9.73 -9.79 -10.42
N THR A 36 -8.56 -10.35 -10.13
CA THR A 36 -8.24 -11.76 -10.41
C THR A 36 -8.90 -12.70 -9.38
N PHE A 37 -9.10 -12.23 -8.15
CA PHE A 37 -9.75 -12.97 -7.07
C PHE A 37 -11.19 -13.39 -7.41
N SER A 38 -11.96 -12.52 -8.09
CA SER A 38 -13.34 -12.82 -8.47
C SER A 38 -13.43 -14.04 -9.41
N GLN A 39 -12.47 -14.17 -10.32
CA GLN A 39 -12.38 -15.31 -11.23
C GLN A 39 -11.89 -16.57 -10.51
N GLU A 40 -10.90 -16.43 -9.62
CA GLU A 40 -10.36 -17.55 -8.85
C GLU A 40 -11.36 -18.14 -7.86
N MET A 41 -12.14 -17.32 -7.16
CA MET A 41 -13.22 -17.79 -6.30
C MET A 41 -14.23 -18.62 -7.07
N ARG A 42 -14.63 -18.17 -8.26
CA ARG A 42 -15.59 -18.89 -9.11
C ARG A 42 -15.04 -20.25 -9.58
N VAL A 43 -13.78 -20.30 -10.00
CA VAL A 43 -13.14 -21.53 -10.50
C VAL A 43 -12.77 -22.50 -9.37
N ILE A 44 -12.26 -21.99 -8.25
CA ILE A 44 -11.86 -22.81 -7.08
C ILE A 44 -13.08 -23.33 -6.33
N TRP A 45 -14.17 -22.58 -6.23
CA TRP A 45 -15.37 -23.04 -5.52
C TRP A 45 -16.27 -23.94 -6.35
N GLN A 46 -16.15 -23.93 -7.68
CA GLN A 46 -16.84 -24.90 -8.56
C GLN A 46 -16.11 -26.24 -8.73
N ARG A 47 -14.80 -26.30 -8.46
CA ARG A 47 -13.99 -27.53 -8.50
C ARG A 47 -13.70 -28.05 -7.08
N ARG A 48 -13.41 -29.35 -6.92
CA ARG A 48 -13.16 -29.97 -5.59
C ARG A 48 -12.18 -29.13 -4.77
N ARG A 49 -12.62 -28.67 -3.58
CA ARG A 49 -11.81 -27.92 -2.61
C ARG A 49 -10.62 -28.77 -2.16
N THR A 50 -9.48 -28.62 -2.80
CA THR A 50 -8.24 -29.25 -2.33
C THR A 50 -7.59 -28.36 -1.28
N LEU A 51 -6.95 -28.99 -0.28
CA LEU A 51 -6.17 -28.30 0.76
C LEU A 51 -5.08 -27.40 0.14
N VAL A 52 -4.57 -27.80 -1.03
CA VAL A 52 -3.61 -27.05 -1.84
C VAL A 52 -4.18 -25.69 -2.28
N SER A 53 -5.45 -25.63 -2.71
CA SER A 53 -6.09 -24.36 -3.08
C SER A 53 -6.25 -23.43 -1.87
N ALA A 54 -6.51 -23.98 -0.67
CA ALA A 54 -6.62 -23.18 0.55
C ALA A 54 -5.25 -22.61 0.98
N ILE A 55 -4.19 -23.40 0.91
CA ILE A 55 -2.82 -22.95 1.18
C ILE A 55 -2.39 -21.86 0.19
N PHE A 56 -2.73 -22.05 -1.10
CA PHE A 56 -2.44 -21.05 -2.13
C PHE A 56 -3.20 -19.74 -1.87
N LEU A 57 -4.46 -19.83 -1.43
CA LEU A 57 -5.26 -18.67 -1.05
C LEU A 57 -4.63 -17.95 0.16
N ILE A 58 -4.25 -18.68 1.20
CA ILE A 58 -3.60 -18.10 2.40
C ILE A 58 -2.31 -17.38 2.02
N ASN A 59 -1.48 -17.98 1.16
CA ASN A 59 -0.24 -17.36 0.71
C ASN A 59 -0.51 -16.06 -0.06
N ARG A 60 -1.56 -16.04 -0.90
CA ARG A 60 -2.01 -14.85 -1.63
C ARG A 60 -2.57 -13.76 -0.70
N TYR A 61 -3.36 -14.13 0.30
CA TYR A 61 -3.92 -13.19 1.27
C TYR A 61 -2.86 -12.58 2.20
N ASN A 62 -1.79 -13.30 2.52
CA ASN A 62 -0.67 -12.74 3.28
C ASN A 62 0.01 -11.59 2.53
N ILE A 63 0.22 -11.74 1.22
CA ILE A 63 0.82 -10.69 0.38
C ILE A 63 -0.13 -9.48 0.27
N LEU A 64 -1.44 -9.73 0.11
CA LEU A 64 -2.46 -8.68 0.13
C LEU A 64 -2.49 -7.93 1.47
N CYS A 65 -2.48 -8.65 2.60
CA CYS A 65 -2.45 -8.03 3.93
C CYS A 65 -1.21 -7.15 4.10
N SER A 66 -0.04 -7.63 3.65
CA SER A 66 1.19 -6.83 3.66
C SER A 66 1.04 -5.54 2.85
N ALA A 67 0.52 -5.62 1.61
CA ALA A 67 0.30 -4.46 0.75
C ALA A 67 -0.71 -3.46 1.37
N VAL A 68 -1.77 -3.95 2.02
CA VAL A 68 -2.75 -3.11 2.73
C VAL A 68 -2.11 -2.40 3.93
N ILE A 69 -1.29 -3.09 4.71
CA ILE A 69 -0.58 -2.50 5.85
C ILE A 69 0.36 -1.38 5.36
N VAL A 70 1.12 -1.62 4.29
CA VAL A 70 2.01 -0.62 3.69
C VAL A 70 1.22 0.59 3.19
N LEU A 71 0.08 0.36 2.53
CA LEU A 71 -0.78 1.45 2.05
C LEU A 71 -1.29 2.31 3.22
N LEU A 72 -1.82 1.69 4.27
CA LEU A 72 -2.38 2.40 5.44
C LEU A 72 -1.30 3.22 6.16
N LEU A 73 -0.16 2.58 6.46
CA LEU A 73 0.96 3.27 7.12
C LEU A 73 1.51 4.40 6.25
N GLY A 74 1.64 4.18 4.94
CA GLY A 74 2.07 5.19 3.98
C GLY A 74 1.13 6.40 3.95
N THR A 75 -0.20 6.17 3.90
CA THR A 75 -1.18 7.26 3.91
C THR A 75 -1.17 8.04 5.22
N HIS A 76 -1.04 7.36 6.36
CA HIS A 76 -0.93 8.03 7.67
C HIS A 76 0.37 8.82 7.80
N ALA A 77 1.47 8.33 7.24
CA ALA A 77 2.74 9.04 7.22
C ALA A 77 2.65 10.34 6.40
N ILE A 78 2.01 10.31 5.24
CA ILE A 78 1.80 11.48 4.39
C ILE A 78 0.86 12.50 5.04
N GLU A 79 -0.22 12.03 5.66
CA GLU A 79 -1.15 12.91 6.38
C GLU A 79 -0.45 13.66 7.52
N ASN A 80 0.33 12.95 8.33
CA ASN A 80 1.13 13.57 9.39
C ASN A 80 2.17 14.56 8.84
N ALA A 81 2.81 14.23 7.72
CA ALA A 81 3.78 15.10 7.05
C ALA A 81 3.15 16.41 6.54
N THR A 82 1.98 16.31 5.89
CA THR A 82 1.28 17.48 5.35
C THR A 82 0.75 18.41 6.45
N ILE A 83 0.25 17.85 7.56
CA ILE A 83 -0.19 18.64 8.72
C ILE A 83 0.99 19.42 9.34
N GLN A 84 2.16 18.80 9.47
CA GLN A 84 3.38 19.47 9.97
C GLN A 84 3.84 20.59 9.04
N TYR A 85 3.74 20.37 7.72
CA TYR A 85 4.08 21.37 6.72
C TYR A 85 3.18 22.62 6.84
N ILE A 86 1.86 22.40 6.88
CA ILE A 86 0.86 23.49 7.01
C ILE A 86 1.03 24.22 8.33
N ALA A 87 1.30 23.52 9.44
CA ALA A 87 1.43 24.12 10.76
C ALA A 87 2.63 25.06 10.90
N LYS A 88 3.64 24.93 10.03
CA LYS A 88 4.91 25.66 10.15
C LYS A 88 5.15 26.68 9.04
N CYS A 89 4.37 26.64 7.96
CA CYS A 89 4.31 27.72 6.98
C CYS A 89 3.16 28.68 7.37
N PRO A 90 3.43 29.95 7.75
CA PRO A 90 2.40 30.93 8.08
C PRO A 90 1.61 31.41 6.87
#